data_AF-A0A5J4N7B4-F1
#
_entry.id   AF-A0A5J4N7B4-F1
#
_cell.length_a   1.000
_cell.length_b   1.000
_cell.length_c   1.000
_cell.angle_alpha   90.00
_cell.angle_beta   90.00
_cell.angle_gamma   90.00
#
_symmetry.space_group_name_H-M   'P 1'
#
loop_
_entity.id
_entity.type
_entity.pdbx_description
1 polymer ?
#
loop_
_entity_poly.entity_id
_entity_poly.type
_entity_poly.pdbx_seq_one_letter_code
_entity_poly.pdbx_strand_id
1 'polypeptide(L)'
;RFFPCKLSSVESRHSTFGRELHAIRFLEGRRFSVTTDHKPLTEALKPKPGRYSYREVTYVDHISESMNNNQYIPGARSMIAEVVS
;
A
#
# COMPACT_ATOMS: atom_id res chain seq x y z
N ARG A 1 11.55 -9.37 6.42
CA ARG A 1 12.45 -9.12 5.26
C ARG A 1 11.97 -7.84 4.57
N PHE A 2 12.87 -6.99 4.05
CA PHE A 2 12.47 -5.77 3.32
C PHE A 2 12.45 -6.03 1.82
N PHE A 3 11.42 -5.53 1.13
CA PHE A 3 11.26 -5.70 -0.31
C PHE A 3 11.46 -4.36 -1.03
N PRO A 4 12.53 -4.17 -1.81
CA PRO A 4 12.63 -3.03 -2.70
C PRO A 4 11.69 -3.26 -3.89
N CYS A 5 10.55 -2.55 -3.91
CA CYS A 5 9.64 -2.58 -5.05
C CYS A 5 10.30 -1.85 -6.24
N LYS A 6 10.83 -2.61 -7.20
CA LYS A 6 11.33 -2.07 -8.47
C LYS A 6 10.15 -1.94 -9.43
N LEU A 7 9.70 -0.71 -9.67
CA LEU A 7 8.63 -0.42 -10.62
C LEU A 7 9.18 -0.43 -12.05
N SER A 8 8.43 -1.01 -12.99
CA SER A 8 8.72 -0.93 -14.43
C SER A 8 8.46 0.49 -14.99
N SER A 9 8.92 0.75 -16.22
CA SER A 9 8.69 2.04 -16.92
C SER A 9 7.20 2.40 -17.05
N VAL A 10 6.33 1.39 -17.11
CA VAL A 10 4.87 1.56 -17.15
C VAL A 10 4.32 1.88 -15.76
N GLU A 11 4.74 1.12 -14.75
CA GLU A 11 4.30 1.31 -13.36
C GLU A 11 4.78 2.62 -12.75
N SER A 12 5.93 3.13 -13.19
CA SER A 12 6.41 4.46 -12.80
C SER A 12 5.46 5.59 -13.22
N ARG A 13 4.65 5.38 -14.26
CA ARG A 13 3.64 6.34 -14.74
C ARG A 13 2.32 6.26 -13.97
N HIS A 14 2.14 5.25 -13.10
CA HIS A 14 0.97 5.18 -12.24
C HIS A 14 0.94 6.36 -11.27
N SER A 15 -0.25 6.72 -10.80
CA SER A 15 -0.41 7.65 -9.68
C SER A 15 0.35 7.14 -8.45
N THR A 16 0.68 8.02 -7.51
CA THR A 16 1.34 7.62 -6.26
C THR A 16 0.59 6.48 -5.58
N PHE A 17 -0.75 6.57 -5.54
CA PHE A 17 -1.60 5.49 -5.04
C PHE A 17 -1.43 4.19 -5.83
N GLY A 18 -1.44 4.24 -7.17
CA GLY A 18 -1.27 3.06 -8.01
C GLY A 18 0.11 2.39 -7.88
N ARG A 19 1.17 3.16 -7.59
CA ARG A 19 2.51 2.62 -7.30
C ARG A 19 2.57 1.93 -5.94
N GLU A 20 1.99 2.56 -4.91
CA GLU A 20 1.89 1.98 -3.56
C GLU A 20 1.05 0.69 -3.56
N LEU A 21 -0.08 0.71 -4.27
CA LEU A 21 -0.96 -0.43 -4.44
C LEU A 21 -0.25 -1.61 -5.11
N HIS A 22 0.53 -1.32 -6.15
CA HIS A 22 1.30 -2.34 -6.87
C HIS A 22 2.38 -2.97 -5.97
N ALA A 23 3.04 -2.18 -5.14
CA ALA A 23 4.04 -2.70 -4.19
C ALA A 23 3.42 -3.65 -3.16
N ILE A 24 2.18 -3.39 -2.72
CA ILE A 24 1.44 -4.23 -1.78
C ILE A 24 1.01 -5.55 -2.41
N ARG A 25 0.66 -5.57 -3.70
CA ARG A 25 0.26 -6.78 -4.42
C ARG A 25 1.35 -7.87 -4.39
N PHE A 26 2.62 -7.51 -4.33
CA PHE A 26 3.71 -8.49 -4.17
C PHE A 26 3.77 -9.15 -2.78
N LEU A 27 3.02 -8.64 -1.82
CA LEU A 27 2.95 -9.12 -0.44
C LEU A 27 1.59 -9.74 -0.11
N GLU A 28 0.76 -9.92 -1.12
CA GLU A 28 -0.54 -10.59 -1.01
C GLU A 28 -0.35 -12.00 -0.41
N GLY A 29 -1.20 -12.35 0.56
CA GLY A 29 -1.11 -13.61 1.31
C GLY A 29 -0.07 -13.65 2.43
N ARG A 30 0.59 -12.52 2.74
CA ARG A 30 1.53 -12.40 3.88
C ARG A 30 1.11 -11.27 4.80
N ARG A 31 1.45 -11.37 6.08
CA ARG A 31 1.32 -10.23 7.00
C ARG A 31 2.46 -9.25 6.77
N PHE A 32 2.14 -7.97 6.60
CA PHE A 32 3.15 -6.93 6.39
C PHE A 32 2.79 -5.63 7.13
N SER A 33 3.77 -4.75 7.24
CA SER A 33 3.62 -3.38 7.74
C SER A 33 4.17 -2.39 6.72
N VAL A 34 3.40 -1.33 6.48
CA VAL A 34 3.76 -0.28 5.54
C VAL A 34 4.16 0.98 6.29
N THR A 35 5.30 1.55 5.91
CA THR A 35 5.68 2.92 6.28
C THR A 35 5.81 3.72 5.00
N THR A 36 4.98 4.76 4.84
CA THR A 36 4.98 5.60 3.63
C THR A 36 5.00 7.08 3.98
N ASP A 37 5.69 7.86 3.16
CA ASP A 37 5.66 9.33 3.16
C ASP A 37 4.55 9.89 2.28
N HIS A 38 3.74 9.01 1.67
CA HIS A 38 2.62 9.41 0.85
C HIS A 38 1.29 9.15 1.58
N LYS A 39 0.44 10.19 1.58
CA LYS A 39 -0.90 10.14 2.15
C LYS A 39 -1.91 9.24 1.41
N PRO A 40 -1.85 8.98 0.08
CA PRO A 40 -2.93 8.29 -0.63
C PRO A 40 -3.26 6.91 -0.07
N LEU A 41 -2.27 6.05 0.17
CA LEU A 41 -2.51 4.73 0.75
C LEU A 41 -3.10 4.82 2.17
N THR A 42 -2.56 5.73 2.99
CA THR A 42 -3.05 5.94 4.36
C THR A 42 -4.47 6.50 4.39
N GLU A 43 -4.83 7.33 3.41
CA GLU A 43 -6.17 7.87 3.26
C GLU A 43 -7.16 6.88 2.61
N ALA A 44 -6.67 5.91 1.84
CA ALA A 44 -7.47 4.84 1.25
C ALA A 44 -7.91 3.82 2.29
N LEU A 45 -7.04 3.49 3.24
CA LEU A 45 -7.34 2.58 4.36
C LEU A 45 -8.26 3.19 5.42
N LYS A 46 -8.51 4.50 5.37
CA LYS A 46 -9.51 5.13 6.24
C LYS A 46 -10.89 4.88 5.68
N PRO A 47 -11.88 4.48 6.51
CA PRO A 47 -13.25 4.33 6.07
C PRO A 47 -13.78 5.67 5.56
N LYS A 48 -13.93 5.80 4.23
CA LYS A 48 -14.47 7.00 3.58
C LYS A 48 -15.51 6.60 2.53
N PRO A 49 -16.80 6.94 2.73
CA PRO A 49 -17.81 6.71 1.71
C PRO A 49 -17.58 7.62 0.50
N GLY A 50 -17.56 7.05 -0.71
CA GLY A 50 -17.79 7.78 -1.97
C GLY A 50 -16.59 8.29 -2.76
N ARG A 51 -15.34 7.92 -2.43
CA ARG A 51 -14.15 8.35 -3.21
C ARG A 51 -13.53 7.29 -4.12
N TYR A 52 -13.88 6.03 -3.93
CA TYR A 52 -13.24 4.90 -4.62
C TYR A 52 -14.28 4.12 -5.42
N SER A 53 -13.87 3.64 -6.60
CA SER A 53 -14.67 2.69 -7.39
C SER A 53 -14.85 1.38 -6.62
N TYR A 54 -15.88 0.60 -6.97
CA TYR A 54 -16.11 -0.71 -6.34
C TYR A 54 -14.86 -1.60 -6.35
N ARG A 55 -14.11 -1.60 -7.46
CA ARG A 55 -12.85 -2.34 -7.59
C ARG A 55 -11.79 -1.89 -6.59
N GLU A 56 -11.62 -0.58 -6.41
CA GLU A 56 -10.65 -0.03 -5.47
C GLU A 56 -11.04 -0.32 -4.02
N VAL A 57 -12.34 -0.24 -3.68
CA VAL A 57 -12.85 -0.59 -2.35
C VAL A 57 -12.57 -2.05 -2.02
N THR A 58 -12.97 -2.99 -2.88
CA THR A 58 -12.72 -4.42 -2.67
C THR A 58 -11.22 -4.70 -2.48
N TYR A 59 -10.37 -4.03 -3.26
CA TYR A 59 -8.93 -4.23 -3.17
C TYR A 59 -8.33 -3.66 -1.87
N VAL A 60 -8.80 -2.49 -1.44
CA VAL A 60 -8.41 -1.90 -0.15
C VAL A 60 -8.86 -2.79 1.01
N ASP A 61 -10.07 -3.35 0.95
CA ASP A 61 -10.58 -4.28 1.98
C ASP A 61 -9.69 -5.53 2.07
N HIS A 62 -9.33 -6.14 0.94
CA HIS A 62 -8.40 -7.27 0.91
C HIS A 62 -7.02 -6.94 1.47
N ILE A 63 -6.49 -5.75 1.15
CA ILE A 63 -5.20 -5.29 1.70
C ILE A 63 -5.29 -5.08 3.21
N SER A 64 -6.39 -4.49 3.69
CA SER A 64 -6.63 -4.20 5.11
C SER A 64 -6.58 -5.47 5.95
N GLU A 65 -7.09 -6.59 5.44
CA GLU A 65 -7.06 -7.89 6.14
C GLU A 65 -5.64 -8.45 6.31
N SER A 66 -4.77 -8.23 5.33
CA SER A 66 -3.38 -8.73 5.35
C SER A 66 -2.41 -7.79 6.08
N MET A 67 -2.80 -6.52 6.25
CA MET A 67 -1.91 -5.47 6.76
C MET A 67 -2.00 -5.35 8.28
N ASN A 68 -0.88 -5.58 8.97
CA ASN A 68 -0.81 -5.47 10.42
C ASN A 68 -0.76 -4.02 10.90
N ASN A 69 -0.05 -3.15 10.16
CA ASN A 69 0.13 -1.76 10.54
C ASN A 69 0.41 -0.89 9.31
N ASN A 70 -0.10 0.35 9.34
CA ASN A 70 0.21 1.39 8.38
C ASN A 70 0.60 2.67 9.09
N GLN A 71 1.80 3.18 8.80
CA GLN A 71 2.30 4.42 9.38
C GLN A 71 2.69 5.42 8.30
N TYR A 72 2.05 6.59 8.35
CA TYR A 72 2.46 7.74 7.57
C TYR A 72 3.57 8.49 8.28
N ILE A 73 4.75 8.61 7.65
CA ILE A 73 5.87 9.41 8.17
C ILE A 73 6.33 10.37 7.07
N PRO A 74 6.04 11.68 7.16
CA PRO A 74 6.44 12.64 6.13
C PRO A 74 7.97 12.69 6.00
N GLY A 75 8.47 12.57 4.77
CA GLY A 75 9.90 12.59 4.47
C GLY A 75 10.65 11.30 4.79
N ALA A 76 9.98 10.25 5.28
CA ALA A 76 10.58 8.94 5.39
C ALA A 76 10.70 8.28 4.01
N ARG A 77 11.65 7.36 3.87
CA ARG A 77 11.69 6.51 2.68
C ARG A 77 10.52 5.53 2.75
N SER A 78 9.66 5.51 1.73
CA SER A 78 8.57 4.53 1.67
C SER A 78 9.17 3.12 1.67
N MET A 79 8.80 2.34 2.67
CA MET A 79 9.36 1.03 2.96
C MET A 79 8.24 0.09 3.37
N ILE A 80 8.26 -1.11 2.81
CA ILE A 80 7.34 -2.16 3.19
C ILE A 80 8.15 -3.31 3.79
N ALA A 81 7.72 -3.73 4.98
CA ALA A 81 8.35 -4.78 5.75
C ALA A 81 7.38 -5.94 5.91
N GLU A 82 7.82 -7.14 5.53
CA GLU A 82 7.10 -8.37 5.88
C GLU A 82 7.25 -8.64 7.38
N VAL A 83 6.13 -8.93 8.03
CA VAL A 83 6.07 -9.36 9.43
C VAL A 83 6.20 -10.88 9.45
N VAL A 84 7.37 -11.35 9.85
CA VAL A 84 7.60 -12.77 10.13
C VAL A 84 7.37 -12.95 11.62
N SER A 85 6.19 -13.45 11.99
CA SER A 85 5.94 -13.90 13.36
C SER A 85 6.56 -15.27 13.59
#